data_AF-A0A7H0G0A3-F1
#
_entry.id   AF-A0A7H0G0A3-F1
#
_cell.length_a   1.000
_cell.length_b   1.000
_cell.length_c   1.000
_cell.angle_alpha   90.00
_cell.angle_beta   90.00
_cell.angle_gamma   90.00
#
_symmetry.space_group_name_H-M   'P 1'
#
loop_
_entity.id
_entity.type
_entity.pdbx_description
1 polymer ?
#
loop_
_entity_poly.entity_id
_entity_poly.type
_entity_poly.pdbx_seq_one_letter_code
_entity_poly.pdbx_strand_id
1 'polypeptide(L)'
;MHLYEVIRWGNPSDDPHTGGPNGHDTCFLVRAASLEAAAALADGELRFVAGAGLADWAEVAYLLGDDTGTDGTARVLRGPYIQSAYRHGWRQWNRAGPGEPWIESARG
;
A
#
# COMPACT_ATOMS: atom_id res chain seq x y z
N MET A 1 15.21 -2.47 -9.16
CA MET A 1 14.06 -1.75 -8.55
C MET A 1 13.75 -2.42 -7.22
N HIS A 2 12.92 -1.83 -6.37
CA HIS A 2 12.42 -2.47 -5.16
C HIS A 2 10.99 -2.96 -5.37
N LEU A 3 10.62 -4.00 -4.63
CA LEU A 3 9.25 -4.50 -4.50
C LEU A 3 8.66 -4.02 -3.19
N TYR A 4 7.51 -3.36 -3.28
CA TYR A 4 6.77 -2.86 -2.15
C TYR A 4 5.38 -3.49 -2.08
N GLU A 5 4.93 -3.83 -0.88
CA GLU A 5 3.51 -3.97 -0.60
C GLU A 5 3.02 -2.61 -0.08
N VAL A 6 2.14 -1.95 -0.83
CA VAL A 6 1.58 -0.64 -0.47
C VAL A 6 0.14 -0.83 -0.08
N ILE A 7 -0.26 -0.28 1.05
CA ILE A 7 -1.47 -0.69 1.78
C ILE A 7 -2.28 0.54 2.14
N ARG A 8 -3.61 0.44 1.96
CA ARG A 8 -4.59 1.32 2.60
C ARG A 8 -5.47 0.56 3.59
N TRP A 9 -5.77 1.14 4.76
CA TRP A 9 -6.56 0.43 5.78
C TRP A 9 -7.99 0.28 5.33
N GLY A 10 -8.54 -0.91 5.57
CA GLY A 10 -9.90 -1.22 5.18
C GLY A 10 -10.11 -1.27 3.67
N ASN A 11 -11.37 -1.42 3.28
CA ASN A 11 -11.76 -1.66 1.89
C ASN A 11 -13.17 -1.12 1.59
N PRO A 12 -13.53 -0.90 0.31
CA PRO A 12 -14.77 -0.22 -0.05
C PRO A 12 -16.01 -1.14 -0.01
N SER A 13 -15.90 -2.39 0.46
CA SER A 13 -17.06 -3.27 0.62
C SER A 13 -18.01 -2.71 1.68
N ASP A 14 -19.30 -2.90 1.45
CA ASP A 14 -20.40 -2.62 2.37
C ASP A 14 -20.71 -3.78 3.32
N ASP A 15 -19.94 -4.86 3.26
CA ASP A 15 -20.09 -6.00 4.16
C ASP A 15 -19.84 -5.58 5.62
N PRO A 16 -20.78 -5.84 6.55
CA PRO A 16 -20.70 -5.33 7.91
C PRO A 16 -19.61 -6.00 8.76
N HIS A 17 -18.99 -7.08 8.28
CA HIS A 17 -17.99 -7.85 9.02
C HIS A 17 -16.58 -7.72 8.43
N THR A 18 -16.49 -7.56 7.11
CA THR A 18 -15.25 -7.61 6.34
C THR A 18 -14.98 -6.33 5.56
N GLY A 19 -15.97 -5.43 5.45
CA GLY A 19 -15.92 -4.17 4.72
C GLY A 19 -15.63 -2.95 5.59
N GLY A 20 -15.44 -1.81 4.94
CA GLY A 20 -15.22 -0.52 5.56
C GLY A 20 -13.85 -0.34 6.24
N PRO A 21 -13.70 0.72 7.07
CA PRO A 21 -12.41 1.11 7.66
C PRO A 21 -11.79 0.07 8.61
N ASN A 22 -12.59 -0.83 9.17
CA ASN A 22 -12.16 -1.89 10.10
C ASN A 22 -12.11 -3.28 9.42
N GLY A 23 -12.40 -3.34 8.13
CA GLY A 23 -12.33 -4.56 7.34
C GLY A 23 -10.91 -4.95 6.97
N HIS A 24 -10.78 -5.91 6.05
CA HIS A 24 -9.48 -6.23 5.45
C HIS A 24 -8.91 -5.04 4.67
N ASP A 25 -7.59 -4.99 4.54
CA ASP A 25 -6.89 -3.87 3.91
C ASP A 25 -6.90 -3.97 2.40
N THR A 26 -6.73 -2.83 1.74
CA THR A 26 -6.55 -2.73 0.29
C THR A 26 -5.07 -2.67 -0.02
N CYS A 27 -4.55 -3.73 -0.65
CA CYS A 27 -3.13 -3.91 -0.90
C CYS A 27 -2.79 -3.82 -2.39
N PHE A 28 -1.56 -3.38 -2.66
CA PHE A 28 -0.94 -3.33 -3.98
C PHE A 28 0.47 -3.89 -3.91
N LEU A 29 0.84 -4.75 -4.85
CA LEU A 29 2.22 -5.10 -5.10
C LEU A 29 2.77 -4.13 -6.14
N VAL A 30 3.77 -3.34 -5.76
CA VAL A 30 4.30 -2.26 -6.58
C VAL A 30 5.79 -2.45 -6.79
N ARG A 31 6.24 -2.23 -8.02
CA ARG A 31 7.65 -2.08 -8.33
C ARG A 31 7.96 -0.60 -8.49
N ALA A 32 8.96 -0.10 -7.76
CA ALA A 32 9.38 1.28 -7.87
C ALA A 32 10.85 1.47 -7.44
N ALA A 33 11.40 2.65 -7.74
CA ALA A 33 12.76 3.03 -7.33
C ALA A 33 12.82 3.50 -5.87
N SER A 34 11.70 3.96 -5.32
CA SER A 34 11.60 4.45 -3.94
C SER A 34 10.21 4.19 -3.37
N LEU A 35 10.10 4.36 -2.06
CA LEU A 35 8.84 4.31 -1.31
C LEU A 35 7.82 5.33 -1.84
N GLU A 36 8.26 6.57 -2.07
CA GLU A 36 7.41 7.66 -2.54
C GLU A 36 6.87 7.38 -3.94
N ALA A 37 7.71 6.83 -4.82
CA ALA A 37 7.27 6.42 -6.15
C ALA A 37 6.27 5.26 -6.09
N ALA A 38 6.47 4.30 -5.17
CA ALA A 38 5.52 3.21 -4.97
C ALA A 38 4.16 3.72 -4.44
N ALA A 39 4.21 4.60 -3.43
CA ALA A 39 3.03 5.22 -2.85
C ALA A 39 2.26 6.06 -3.87
N ALA A 40 2.95 6.88 -4.68
CA ALA A 40 2.30 7.70 -5.68
C ALA A 40 1.53 6.89 -6.73
N LEU A 41 2.05 5.71 -7.11
CA LEU A 41 1.36 4.77 -7.99
C LEU A 41 0.09 4.22 -7.33
N ALA A 42 0.19 3.74 -6.09
CA ALA A 42 -0.96 3.20 -5.35
C ALA A 42 -2.02 4.28 -5.04
N ASP A 43 -1.61 5.48 -4.63
CA ASP A 43 -2.49 6.63 -4.42
C ASP A 43 -3.25 7.00 -5.71
N GLY A 44 -2.56 6.89 -6.86
CA GLY A 44 -3.18 7.05 -8.18
C GLY A 44 -4.35 6.09 -8.39
N GLU A 45 -4.16 4.81 -8.09
CA GLU A 45 -5.22 3.80 -8.18
C GLU A 45 -6.33 4.03 -7.14
N LEU A 46 -5.97 4.32 -5.89
CA LEU A 46 -6.92 4.46 -4.77
C LEU A 46 -7.95 5.58 -4.97
N ARG A 47 -7.59 6.66 -5.69
CA ARG A 47 -8.53 7.72 -6.06
C ARG A 47 -9.72 7.22 -6.89
N PHE A 48 -9.56 6.13 -7.62
CA PHE A 48 -10.63 5.54 -8.43
C PHE A 48 -11.44 4.46 -7.69
N VAL A 49 -10.98 4.03 -6.51
CA VAL A 49 -11.57 2.94 -5.72
C VAL A 49 -12.06 3.44 -4.35
N ALA A 50 -12.20 4.75 -4.18
CA ALA A 50 -12.57 5.36 -2.91
C ALA A 50 -14.02 5.03 -2.51
N GLY A 51 -14.20 4.47 -1.31
CA GLY A 51 -15.48 4.29 -0.63
C GLY A 51 -15.66 5.35 0.46
N ALA A 52 -16.91 5.62 0.85
CA ALA A 52 -17.18 6.61 1.89
C ALA A 52 -16.45 6.28 3.20
N GLY A 53 -15.70 7.25 3.74
CA GLY A 53 -14.98 7.10 5.01
C GLY A 53 -13.62 6.38 4.92
N LEU A 54 -13.13 6.09 3.71
CA LEU A 54 -11.80 5.53 3.49
C LEU A 54 -10.85 6.59 2.95
N ALA A 55 -9.56 6.43 3.24
CA ALA A 55 -8.52 7.21 2.60
C ALA A 55 -8.48 6.96 1.08
N ASP A 56 -8.12 8.00 0.31
CA ASP A 56 -7.78 7.92 -1.10
C ASP A 56 -6.26 7.84 -1.32
N TRP A 57 -5.52 7.53 -0.26
CA TRP A 57 -4.07 7.43 -0.19
C TRP A 57 -3.67 6.22 0.67
N ALA A 58 -2.48 5.68 0.44
CA ALA A 58 -1.95 4.54 1.16
C ALA A 58 -1.29 4.94 2.49
N GLU A 59 -1.67 4.32 3.59
CA GLU A 59 -1.11 4.63 4.92
C GLU A 59 0.21 3.92 5.22
N VAL A 60 0.52 2.77 4.58
CA VAL A 60 1.71 1.92 4.87
C VAL A 60 2.34 1.46 3.59
N ALA A 61 3.65 1.26 3.65
CA ALA A 61 4.31 0.35 2.74
C ALA A 61 5.31 -0.56 3.45
N TYR A 62 5.47 -1.77 2.92
CA TYR A 62 6.48 -2.74 3.29
C TYR A 62 7.48 -2.91 2.14
N LEU A 63 8.78 -2.90 2.43
CA LEU A 63 9.81 -3.30 1.47
C LEU A 63 9.96 -4.82 1.51
N LEU A 64 9.50 -5.47 0.44
CA LEU A 64 9.53 -6.93 0.30
C LEU A 64 10.91 -7.43 -0.17
N GLY A 65 11.66 -6.58 -0.87
CA GLY A 65 12.99 -6.89 -1.37
C GLY A 65 13.32 -6.18 -2.68
N ASP A 66 14.32 -6.70 -3.39
CA ASP A 66 14.77 -6.18 -4.67
C ASP A 66 14.18 -6.96 -5.84
N ASP A 67 13.68 -6.25 -6.85
CA ASP A 67 13.34 -6.84 -8.14
C ASP A 67 14.63 -7.09 -8.95
N THR A 68 14.88 -8.36 -9.26
CA THR A 68 16.00 -8.84 -10.08
C THR A 68 15.63 -9.00 -11.56
N GLY A 69 14.40 -8.68 -11.94
CA GLY A 69 13.95 -8.65 -13.32
C GLY A 69 14.67 -7.61 -14.18
N THR A 70 14.62 -7.81 -15.50
CA THR A 70 15.24 -6.90 -16.48
C THR A 70 14.39 -5.66 -16.77
N ASP A 71 13.11 -5.70 -16.40
CA ASP A 71 12.18 -4.62 -16.63
C ASP A 71 12.30 -3.56 -15.52
N GLY A 72 12.84 -2.39 -15.89
CA GLY A 72 13.04 -1.26 -14.98
C GLY A 72 11.84 -0.32 -14.86
N THR A 73 10.68 -0.62 -15.46
CA THR A 73 9.54 0.31 -15.40
C THR A 73 8.81 0.21 -14.07
N ALA A 74 8.67 1.33 -13.37
CA ALA A 74 7.85 1.42 -12.15
C ALA A 74 6.36 1.24 -12.50
N ARG A 75 5.67 0.35 -11.79
CA ARG A 75 4.22 0.10 -11.99
C ARG A 75 3.63 -0.71 -10.83
N VAL A 76 2.30 -0.67 -10.73
CA VAL A 76 1.54 -1.67 -9.99
C VAL A 76 1.65 -3.00 -10.73
N LEU A 77 2.17 -4.01 -10.05
CA LEU A 77 2.30 -5.39 -10.57
C LEU A 77 1.04 -6.21 -10.29
N ARG A 78 0.38 -5.95 -9.16
CA ARG A 78 -0.89 -6.58 -8.76
C ARG A 78 -1.65 -5.64 -7.82
N GLY A 79 -2.96 -5.56 -7.99
CA GLY A 79 -3.86 -4.84 -7.10
C GLY A 79 -4.90 -4.01 -7.87
N PRO A 80 -5.89 -3.45 -7.16
CA PRO A 80 -6.14 -3.63 -5.71
C PRO A 80 -6.54 -5.08 -5.39
N TYR A 81 -6.06 -5.61 -4.26
CA TYR A 81 -6.56 -6.86 -3.68
C TYR A 81 -6.85 -6.67 -2.21
N ILE A 82 -7.84 -7.39 -1.69
CA ILE A 82 -8.30 -7.27 -0.31
C ILE A 82 -7.70 -8.39 0.54
N GLN A 83 -6.91 -8.04 1.54
CA GLN A 83 -6.24 -8.98 2.43
C GLN A 83 -5.82 -8.29 3.72
N SER A 84 -5.69 -9.04 4.83
CA SER A 84 -5.03 -8.50 6.03
C SER A 84 -3.54 -8.27 5.74
N ALA A 85 -3.07 -7.04 5.94
CA ALA A 85 -1.65 -6.70 5.79
C ALA A 85 -0.77 -7.58 6.69
N TYR A 86 0.18 -8.30 6.09
CA TYR A 86 1.02 -9.23 6.82
C TYR A 86 2.35 -8.57 7.20
N ARG A 87 2.48 -8.20 8.48
CA ARG A 87 3.68 -7.54 9.02
C ARG A 87 4.76 -8.56 9.41
N HIS A 88 5.53 -9.06 8.44
CA HIS A 88 6.58 -10.06 8.70
C HIS A 88 8.00 -9.46 8.73
N GLY A 89 8.37 -8.77 9.82
CA GLY A 89 9.74 -8.30 10.05
C GLY A 89 10.35 -7.41 8.94
N TRP A 90 9.55 -7.04 7.95
CA TRP A 90 9.98 -6.23 6.82
C TRP A 90 10.23 -4.81 7.28
N ARG A 91 11.10 -4.13 6.53
CA ARG A 91 11.26 -2.69 6.68
C ARG A 91 9.95 -2.04 6.25
N GLN A 92 9.39 -1.21 7.11
CA GLN A 92 8.06 -0.65 6.91
C GLN A 92 8.03 0.83 7.25
N TRP A 93 7.14 1.54 6.58
CA TRP A 93 6.89 2.95 6.81
C TRP A 93 5.40 3.19 6.96
N ASN A 94 5.05 4.22 7.72
CA ASN A 94 3.70 4.73 7.84
C ASN A 94 3.72 6.24 7.61
N ARG A 95 2.65 6.81 7.09
CA ARG A 95 2.45 8.28 7.07
C ARG A 95 1.07 8.63 7.61
N ALA A 96 0.94 9.82 8.19
CA ALA A 96 -0.32 10.27 8.79
C ALA A 96 -1.28 10.95 7.80
N GLY A 97 -0.81 11.24 6.59
CA GLY A 97 -1.58 11.91 5.54
C GLY A 97 -0.89 11.82 4.18
N PRO A 98 -1.58 12.15 3.07
CA PRO A 98 -1.10 11.94 1.71
C PRO A 98 0.18 12.72 1.36
N GLY A 99 0.44 13.84 2.04
CA GLY A 99 1.66 14.64 1.89
C GLY A 99 2.56 14.65 3.13
N GLU A 100 2.20 13.91 4.17
CA GLU A 100 3.00 13.81 5.40
C GLU A 100 4.21 12.89 5.16
N PRO A 101 5.33 13.12 5.88
CA PRO A 101 6.53 12.33 5.71
C PRO A 101 6.29 10.86 6.11
N TRP A 102 6.97 9.97 5.41
CA TRP A 102 7.04 8.55 5.75
C TRP A 102 7.94 8.35 6.97
N ILE A 103 7.37 7.77 8.03
CA ILE A 103 8.07 7.41 9.25
C ILE A 103 8.35 5.91 9.23
N GLU A 104 9.63 5.57 9.17
CA GLU A 104 10.08 4.19 9.30
C GLU A 104 9.77 3.67 10.71
N SER A 105 9.11 2.51 10.81
CA SER A 105 8.96 1.85 12.11
C SER A 105 10.26 1.14 12.47
N ALA A 106 10.68 1.25 13.74
CA ALA A 106 11.69 0.36 14.28
C ALA A 106 11.27 -1.10 14.04
N ARG A 107 12.19 -1.93 13.54
CA ARG A 107 11.96 -3.37 13.33
C ARG A 107 11.51 -3.96 14.68
N GLY A 108 10.30 -4.50 14.70
CA GLY A 108 9.77 -5.25 15.85
C GLY A 108 10.32 -6.66 15.87
#